data_AF-A0A6I1VVX1-F1
#
_entry.id   AF-A0A6I1VVX1-F1
#
_cell.length_a   1.000
_cell.length_b   1.000
_cell.length_c   1.000
_cell.angle_alpha   90.00
_cell.angle_beta   90.00
_cell.angle_gamma   90.00
#
_symmetry.space_group_name_H-M   'P 1'
#
loop_
_entity.id
_entity.type
_entity.pdbx_description
1 polymer ?
#
loop_
_entity_poly.entity_id
_entity_poly.type
_entity_poly.pdbx_seq_one_letter_code
_entity_poly.pdbx_strand_id
1 'polypeptide(L)'
;GHDLRNPLFAMTTAADRLLCKYPNPQTHDLVQHIKTCGLRASQLVEDVLDFARGRLGSGIPVLLSPCPDLAQVLEHVISEVRHIYPERQIDSAIGSLESIECDSSRLAQLLS
;
A
#
# COMPACT_ATOMS: atom_id res chain seq x y z
N GLY A 1 10.91 15.58 -1.60
CA GLY A 1 10.12 14.47 -2.18
C GLY A 1 11.02 13.41 -2.81
N HIS A 2 11.86 13.81 -3.77
CA HIS A 2 12.74 12.90 -4.51
C HIS A 2 13.81 12.20 -3.63
N ASP A 3 14.39 12.90 -2.65
CA ASP A 3 15.51 12.38 -1.85
C ASP A 3 15.15 11.28 -0.85
N LEU A 4 13.88 11.17 -0.45
CA LEU A 4 13.41 10.10 0.43
C LEU A 4 12.84 8.91 -0.33
N ARG A 5 12.28 9.13 -1.53
CA ARG A 5 11.80 8.04 -2.41
C ARG A 5 12.94 7.17 -2.91
N ASN A 6 14.09 7.77 -3.23
CA ASN A 6 15.22 7.05 -3.80
C ASN A 6 15.81 5.96 -2.88
N PRO A 7 16.09 6.23 -1.59
CA PRO A 7 16.58 5.19 -0.68
C PRO A 7 15.53 4.12 -0.37
N LEU A 8 14.25 4.49 -0.24
CA LEU A 8 13.17 3.53 0.02
C LEU A 8 12.93 2.60 -1.17
N PHE A 9 12.94 3.13 -2.40
CA PHE A 9 12.86 2.34 -3.61
C PHE A 9 14.05 1.38 -3.76
N ALA A 10 15.26 1.84 -3.43
CA ALA A 10 16.44 0.98 -3.43
C ALA A 10 16.31 -0.17 -2.41
N MET A 11 15.78 0.10 -1.22
CA MET A 11 15.55 -0.92 -0.18
C MET A 11 14.52 -1.96 -0.62
N THR A 12 13.36 -1.55 -1.12
CA THR A 12 12.30 -2.48 -1.57
C THR A 12 12.77 -3.31 -2.74
N THR A 13 13.45 -2.69 -3.72
CA THR A 13 14.03 -3.40 -4.87
C THR A 13 15.10 -4.41 -4.46
N ALA A 14 15.94 -4.08 -3.49
CA ALA A 14 16.94 -5.02 -2.97
C ALA A 14 16.28 -6.20 -2.25
N ALA A 15 15.25 -5.95 -1.44
CA ALA A 15 14.49 -7.01 -0.76
C ALA A 15 13.77 -7.91 -1.77
N ASP A 16 13.13 -7.34 -2.80
CA ASP A 16 12.52 -8.11 -3.89
C ASP A 16 13.54 -8.99 -4.63
N ARG A 17 14.72 -8.45 -4.89
CA ARG A 17 15.78 -9.23 -5.54
C ARG A 17 16.26 -10.39 -4.66
N LEU A 18 16.33 -10.20 -3.34
CA LEU A 18 16.67 -11.28 -2.41
C LEU A 18 15.59 -12.36 -2.40
N LEU A 19 14.31 -11.99 -2.36
CA LEU A 19 13.19 -12.95 -2.37
C LEU A 19 13.12 -13.74 -3.69
N CYS A 20 13.30 -13.07 -4.83
CA CYS A 20 13.10 -13.67 -6.14
C CYS A 20 14.35 -14.35 -6.73
N LYS A 21 15.54 -13.76 -6.54
CA LYS A 21 16.79 -14.27 -7.16
C LYS A 21 17.70 -15.01 -6.19
N TYR A 22 17.57 -14.80 -4.89
CA TYR A 22 18.41 -15.43 -3.87
C TYR A 22 17.59 -15.96 -2.68
N PRO A 23 16.55 -16.77 -2.93
CA PRO A 23 15.66 -17.24 -1.86
C PRO A 23 16.46 -18.06 -0.84
N ASN A 24 16.34 -17.67 0.42
CA ASN A 24 16.89 -18.40 1.55
C ASN A 24 15.79 -18.57 2.61
N PRO A 25 15.33 -19.81 2.89
CA PRO A 25 14.28 -20.07 3.86
C PRO A 25 14.56 -19.51 5.27
N GLN A 26 15.84 -19.45 5.67
CA GLN A 26 16.24 -18.97 7.00
C GLN A 26 16.08 -17.45 7.15
N THR A 27 16.10 -16.70 6.05
CA THR A 27 16.01 -15.24 6.05
C THR A 27 14.75 -14.73 5.35
N HIS A 28 13.91 -15.63 4.83
CA HIS A 28 12.76 -15.29 4.01
C HIS A 28 11.84 -14.29 4.72
N ASP A 29 11.42 -14.62 5.94
CA ASP A 29 10.50 -13.79 6.71
C ASP A 29 11.12 -12.45 7.10
N LEU A 30 12.43 -12.42 7.37
CA LEU A 30 13.16 -11.19 7.65
C LEU A 30 13.19 -10.27 6.41
N VAL A 31 13.50 -10.82 5.24
CA VAL A 31 13.55 -10.04 3.98
C VAL A 31 12.16 -9.56 3.59
N GLN A 32 11.15 -10.41 3.76
CA GLN A 32 9.74 -10.03 3.56
C GLN A 32 9.35 -8.88 4.49
N HIS A 33 9.74 -8.94 5.76
CA HIS A 33 9.51 -7.85 6.72
C HIS A 33 10.18 -6.55 6.25
N ILE A 34 11.45 -6.60 5.83
CA ILE A 34 12.17 -5.41 5.31
C ILE A 34 11.41 -4.79 4.13
N LYS A 35 10.94 -5.61 3.18
CA LYS A 35 10.14 -5.16 2.03
C LYS A 35 8.86 -4.45 2.50
N THR A 36 8.08 -5.09 3.37
CA THR A 36 6.82 -4.53 3.89
C THR A 36 7.05 -3.22 4.63
N CYS A 37 8.10 -3.13 5.44
CA CYS A 37 8.48 -1.88 6.12
C CYS A 37 8.87 -0.77 5.14
N GLY A 38 9.64 -1.09 4.10
CA GLY A 38 10.04 -0.12 3.07
C GLY A 38 8.85 0.43 2.27
N LEU A 39 7.88 -0.43 1.94
CA LEU A 39 6.64 -0.03 1.28
C LEU A 39 5.80 0.88 2.19
N ARG A 40 5.60 0.49 3.47
CA ARG A 40 4.89 1.34 4.45
C ARG A 40 5.55 2.70 4.65
N ALA A 41 6.88 2.75 4.76
CA ALA A 41 7.60 4.02 4.89
C ALA A 41 7.44 4.89 3.64
N SER A 42 7.38 4.29 2.45
CA SER A 42 7.12 5.02 1.20
C SER A 42 5.73 5.66 1.23
N GLN A 43 4.72 4.90 1.66
CA GLN A 43 3.36 5.41 1.81
C GLN A 43 3.29 6.57 2.82
N LEU A 44 3.92 6.43 4.00
CA LEU A 44 3.97 7.50 5.01
C LEU A 44 4.63 8.78 4.47
N VAL A 45 5.69 8.65 3.67
CA VAL A 45 6.34 9.81 3.04
C VAL A 45 5.38 10.49 2.05
N GLU A 46 4.63 9.72 1.27
CA GLU A 46 3.61 10.27 0.36
C GLU A 46 2.50 10.97 1.13
N ASP A 47 2.00 10.36 2.21
CA ASP A 47 0.98 10.92 3.08
C ASP A 47 1.42 12.26 3.69
N VAL A 48 2.66 12.34 4.17
CA VAL A 48 3.22 13.59 4.73
C VAL A 48 3.38 14.66 3.64
N LEU A 49 3.82 14.29 2.44
CA LEU A 49 3.94 15.22 1.32
C LEU A 49 2.57 15.72 0.86
N ASP A 50 1.57 14.85 0.84
CA ASP A 50 0.20 15.21 0.50
C ASP A 50 -0.47 16.05 1.57
N PHE A 51 -0.22 15.76 2.84
CA PHE A 51 -0.65 16.61 3.96
C PHE A 51 -0.02 18.01 3.88
N ALA A 52 1.28 18.09 3.58
CA ALA A 52 1.97 19.37 3.41
C ALA A 52 1.40 20.18 2.23
N ARG A 53 1.00 19.51 1.14
CA ARG A 53 0.31 20.15 0.00
C ARG A 53 -1.12 20.58 0.36
N GLY A 54 -1.85 19.76 1.12
CA GLY A 54 -3.22 20.07 1.55
C GLY A 54 -3.34 21.34 2.40
N ARG A 55 -2.32 21.65 3.21
CA ARG A 55 -2.24 22.90 3.98
C ARG A 55 -2.01 24.17 3.14
N LEU A 56 -1.61 24.05 1.88
CA LEU A 56 -1.49 25.18 0.94
C LEU A 56 -2.82 25.52 0.24
N GLY A 57 -3.93 24.94 0.70
CA GLY A 57 -5.30 25.29 0.27
C GLY A 57 -5.84 24.47 -0.90
N SER A 58 -5.07 23.53 -1.45
CA SER A 58 -5.48 22.69 -2.58
C SER A 58 -6.20 21.39 -2.18
N GLY A 59 -6.30 21.07 -0.88
CA GLY A 59 -6.86 19.79 -0.40
C GLY A 59 -5.94 18.59 -0.68
N ILE A 60 -6.45 17.38 -0.39
CA ILE A 60 -5.76 16.13 -0.75
C ILE A 60 -5.96 15.91 -2.26
N PRO A 61 -4.88 15.84 -3.07
CA PRO A 61 -5.04 15.58 -4.49
C PRO A 61 -5.58 14.16 -4.68
N VAL A 62 -6.65 14.06 -5.46
CA VAL A 62 -7.30 12.80 -5.89
C VAL A 62 -7.08 12.70 -7.39
N LEU A 63 -6.50 11.59 -7.85
CA LEU A 63 -6.36 11.30 -9.26
C LEU A 63 -7.42 10.28 -9.67
N LEU A 64 -8.55 10.78 -10.17
CA LEU A 64 -9.62 9.92 -10.66
C LEU A 64 -9.15 9.19 -11.93
N SER A 65 -9.22 7.87 -11.91
CA SER A 65 -9.01 7.04 -13.09
C SER A 65 -9.96 5.83 -13.06
N PRO A 66 -10.27 5.23 -14.22
CA PRO A 66 -11.06 4.00 -14.27
C PRO A 66 -10.37 2.90 -13.45
N CYS A 67 -11.07 2.36 -12.46
CA CYS A 67 -10.55 1.33 -11.55
C CYS A 67 -11.35 0.03 -11.69
N PRO A 68 -11.07 -0.81 -12.72
CA PRO A 68 -11.78 -2.07 -12.92
C PRO A 68 -11.47 -3.12 -11.84
N ASP A 69 -10.38 -2.94 -11.09
CA ASP A 69 -9.85 -3.86 -10.07
C ASP A 69 -10.08 -3.36 -8.63
N LEU A 70 -10.93 -2.34 -8.43
CA LEU A 70 -11.16 -1.74 -7.11
C LEU A 70 -11.57 -2.78 -6.04
N ALA A 71 -12.43 -3.73 -6.39
CA ALA A 71 -12.84 -4.80 -5.48
C ALA A 71 -11.65 -5.63 -5.01
N GLN A 72 -10.70 -5.92 -5.89
CA GLN A 72 -9.49 -6.69 -5.56
C GLN A 72 -8.56 -5.88 -4.65
N VAL A 73 -8.42 -4.57 -4.88
CA VAL A 73 -7.65 -3.68 -4.02
C VAL A 73 -8.23 -3.66 -2.60
N LEU A 74 -9.54 -3.52 -2.46
CA LEU A 74 -10.20 -3.50 -1.14
C LEU A 74 -10.11 -4.86 -0.44
N GLU A 75 -10.33 -5.98 -1.15
CA GLU A 75 -10.14 -7.32 -0.57
C GLU A 75 -8.69 -7.56 -0.11
N HIS A 76 -7.70 -7.03 -0.83
CA HIS A 76 -6.32 -7.12 -0.41
C HIS A 76 -6.10 -6.44 0.94
N VAL A 77 -6.57 -5.20 1.12
CA VAL A 77 -6.47 -4.48 2.40
C VAL A 77 -7.18 -5.24 3.51
N ILE A 78 -8.39 -5.74 3.27
CA ILE A 78 -9.15 -6.53 4.25
C ILE A 78 -8.39 -7.80 4.65
N SER A 79 -7.73 -8.46 3.69
CA SER A 79 -6.91 -9.64 3.96
C SER A 79 -5.72 -9.33 4.87
N GLU A 80 -5.10 -8.16 4.71
CA GLU A 80 -4.03 -7.70 5.59
C GLU A 80 -4.54 -7.43 7.01
N VAL A 81 -5.69 -6.77 7.15
CA VAL A 81 -6.30 -6.50 8.46
C VAL A 81 -6.68 -7.81 9.17
N ARG A 82 -7.25 -8.78 8.45
CA ARG A 82 -7.53 -10.13 8.97
C ARG A 82 -6.26 -10.82 9.47
N HIS A 83 -5.15 -10.67 8.75
CA HIS A 83 -3.87 -11.25 9.13
C HIS A 83 -3.28 -10.61 10.40
N ILE A 84 -3.46 -9.29 10.57
CA ILE A 84 -3.01 -8.55 11.76
C ILE A 84 -3.83 -8.92 13.00
N TYR A 85 -5.13 -9.22 12.84
CA TYR A 85 -6.04 -9.51 13.95
C TYR A 85 -6.71 -10.88 13.82
N PRO A 86 -5.96 -12.00 13.96
CA PRO A 86 -6.48 -13.35 13.69
C PRO A 86 -7.59 -13.80 14.65
N GLU A 87 -7.65 -13.21 15.85
CA GLU A 87 -8.68 -13.48 16.87
C GLU A 87 -10.02 -12.77 16.57
N ARG A 88 -10.05 -11.87 15.58
CA ARG A 88 -11.25 -11.09 15.24
C ARG A 88 -11.89 -11.62 13.95
N GLN A 89 -13.20 -11.83 14.00
CA GLN A 89 -13.98 -12.05 12.79
C GLN A 89 -14.18 -10.72 12.06
N ILE A 90 -13.71 -10.66 10.82
CA ILE A 90 -13.85 -9.51 9.92
C ILE A 90 -14.51 -10.03 8.65
N ASP A 91 -15.79 -9.73 8.49
CA ASP A 91 -16.56 -10.12 7.30
C ASP A 91 -16.59 -8.97 6.30
N SER A 92 -16.44 -9.30 5.01
CA SER A 92 -16.50 -8.34 3.91
C SER A 92 -17.62 -8.73 2.95
N ALA A 93 -18.38 -7.73 2.51
CA ALA A 93 -19.42 -7.88 1.50
C ALA A 93 -19.24 -6.77 0.47
N ILE A 94 -18.46 -7.05 -0.58
CA ILE A 94 -18.18 -6.12 -1.65
C ILE A 94 -19.07 -6.49 -2.84
N GLY A 95 -19.93 -5.55 -3.26
CA GLY A 95 -20.78 -5.71 -4.44
C GLY A 95 -19.99 -5.58 -5.74
N SER A 96 -20.69 -5.57 -6.89
CA SER A 96 -20.02 -5.25 -8.15
C SER A 96 -19.55 -3.79 -8.14
N LEU A 97 -18.25 -3.59 -8.36
CA LEU A 97 -17.58 -2.29 -8.45
C LEU A 97 -17.08 -2.04 -9.88
N GLU A 98 -17.91 -2.34 -10.87
CA GLU A 98 -17.59 -2.14 -12.28
C GLU A 98 -17.57 -0.64 -12.64
N SER A 99 -16.57 -0.24 -13.43
CA SER A 99 -16.50 1.08 -14.07
C SER A 99 -16.54 2.29 -13.11
N ILE A 100 -16.00 2.15 -11.90
CA ILE A 100 -15.85 3.27 -10.97
C ILE A 100 -14.64 4.12 -11.37
N GLU A 101 -14.85 5.43 -11.53
CA GLU A 101 -13.76 6.40 -11.58
C GLU A 101 -13.43 6.84 -10.15
N CYS A 102 -12.26 6.42 -9.67
CA CYS A 102 -11.79 6.75 -8.34
C CYS A 102 -10.27 6.80 -8.26
N ASP A 103 -9.77 7.20 -7.11
CA ASP A 103 -8.37 7.01 -6.73
C ASP A 103 -8.31 5.80 -5.81
N SER A 104 -7.98 4.64 -6.37
CA SER A 104 -7.98 3.36 -5.64
C SER A 104 -6.98 3.34 -4.48
N SER A 105 -5.86 4.06 -4.62
CA SER A 105 -4.86 4.21 -3.56
C SER A 105 -5.43 4.96 -2.36
N ARG A 106 -6.14 6.07 -2.60
CA ARG A 106 -6.81 6.82 -1.53
C ARG A 106 -7.91 6.02 -0.84
N LEU A 107 -8.67 5.24 -1.59
CA LEU A 107 -9.71 4.37 -1.02
C LEU A 107 -9.11 3.24 -0.19
N ALA A 108 -8.02 2.62 -0.67
CA ALA A 108 -7.29 1.61 0.09
C ALA A 108 -6.75 2.18 1.41
N GLN A 109 -6.19 3.40 1.36
CA GLN A 109 -5.70 4.12 2.54
C GLN A 109 -6.82 4.48 3.53
N LEU A 110 -8.01 4.84 3.05
CA LEU A 110 -9.16 5.12 3.91
C LEU A 110 -9.64 3.85 4.65
N LEU A 111 -9.48 2.69 4.03
CA LEU A 111 -9.90 1.39 4.57
C LEU A 111 -8.89 0.76 5.55
N SER A 112 -7.59 1.08 5.41
CA SER A 112 -6.48 0.46 6.16
C SER A 112 -6.41 0.84 7.64
#